data_AF-A0A4Y4G6E9-F1
#
_entry.id   AF-A0A4Y4G6E9-F1
#
_cell.length_a   1.000
_cell.length_b   1.000
_cell.length_c   1.000
_cell.angle_alpha   90.00
_cell.angle_beta   90.00
_cell.angle_gamma   90.00
#
_symmetry.space_group_name_H-M   'P 1'
#
loop_
_entity.id
_entity.type
_entity.pdbx_description
1 polymer ?
#
loop_
_entity_poly.entity_id
_entity_poly.type
_entity_poly.pdbx_seq_one_letter_code
_entity_poly.pdbx_strand_id
1 'polypeptide(L)'
;MSESKLNLVASTLTNSLGTTVIGHVATAGVVITMKYANGQFETITSDESGSFLTKVPASSGDNVTIEAQLPAQTSKEILTLVIEQPAPVITAVISTQNGQRLLEGQVNQADVAVSVHFIGDEHVISLPVDEHLEFELVLPDDVVPSQIEVHATSNETGKTGRTIVSLGVTSKTLAIPALTDEMIAEYMRNAEVKQTPQPTHSGVTETKLTDTIQISNGPIKADTAKSADEKSSETQSVADTNVNHKTDGAKVPVEHEQGVAESRINRRKRGGIRGFFARLFGKKR
;
A
#
# COMPACT_ATOMS: atom_id res chain seq x y z
N MET A 1 -7.63 -21.32 55.03
CA MET A 1 -7.98 -20.02 54.41
C MET A 1 -7.78 -20.18 52.92
N SER A 2 -8.85 -20.36 52.15
CA SER A 2 -8.76 -20.43 50.69
C SER A 2 -8.52 -19.02 50.16
N GLU A 3 -7.39 -18.79 49.50
CA GLU A 3 -7.17 -17.60 48.69
C GLU A 3 -8.32 -17.52 47.68
N SER A 4 -9.17 -16.49 47.79
CA SER A 4 -10.26 -16.28 46.85
C SER A 4 -9.66 -15.78 45.54
N LYS A 5 -9.45 -16.71 44.60
CA LYS A 5 -9.04 -16.42 43.24
C LYS A 5 -10.15 -15.63 42.53
N LEU A 6 -9.80 -14.51 41.90
CA LEU A 6 -10.76 -13.60 41.24
C LEU A 6 -11.04 -14.02 39.79
N ASN A 7 -10.22 -14.92 39.24
CA ASN A 7 -10.30 -15.43 37.88
C ASN A 7 -10.31 -14.27 36.87
N LEU A 8 -9.26 -13.45 36.95
CA LEU A 8 -9.08 -12.30 36.06
C LEU A 8 -8.70 -12.80 34.67
N VAL A 9 -9.49 -12.42 33.67
CA VAL A 9 -9.18 -12.63 32.26
C VAL A 9 -9.33 -11.31 31.53
N ALA A 10 -8.37 -10.95 30.69
CA ALA A 10 -8.44 -9.74 29.90
C ALA A 10 -7.67 -9.88 28.59
N SER A 11 -7.98 -9.02 27.63
CA SER A 11 -7.35 -8.94 26.32
C SER A 11 -7.30 -7.49 25.85
N THR A 12 -6.37 -7.20 24.95
CA THR A 12 -6.19 -5.91 24.29
C THR A 12 -6.74 -5.98 22.88
N LEU A 13 -7.49 -4.95 22.49
CA LEU A 13 -7.94 -4.74 21.12
C LEU A 13 -7.32 -3.43 20.60
N THR A 14 -6.43 -3.54 19.63
CA THR A 14 -5.77 -2.39 19.00
C THR A 14 -6.30 -2.18 17.59
N ASN A 15 -6.72 -0.95 17.27
CA ASN A 15 -7.12 -0.55 15.92
C ASN A 15 -6.69 0.91 15.63
N SER A 16 -7.14 1.47 14.51
CA SER A 16 -6.81 2.85 14.10
C SER A 16 -7.35 3.94 15.05
N LEU A 17 -8.29 3.61 15.93
CA LEU A 17 -8.85 4.52 16.93
C LEU A 17 -8.17 4.40 18.31
N GLY A 18 -7.17 3.52 18.43
CA GLY A 18 -6.40 3.28 19.65
C GLY A 18 -6.56 1.87 20.21
N THR A 19 -6.10 1.71 21.44
CA THR A 19 -6.11 0.42 22.15
C THR A 19 -7.14 0.43 23.26
N THR A 20 -7.91 -0.66 23.37
CA THR A 20 -8.90 -0.87 24.43
C THR A 20 -8.61 -2.17 25.15
N VAL A 21 -8.64 -2.16 26.49
CA VAL A 21 -8.59 -3.36 27.31
C VAL A 21 -10.01 -3.80 27.61
N ILE A 22 -10.29 -5.07 27.31
CA ILE A 22 -11.56 -5.74 27.60
C ILE A 22 -11.25 -6.85 28.59
N GLY A 23 -11.94 -6.89 29.71
CA GLY A 23 -11.71 -7.95 30.69
C GLY A 23 -12.94 -8.30 31.51
N HIS A 24 -12.77 -9.37 32.28
CA HIS A 24 -13.78 -9.97 33.10
C HIS A 24 -13.14 -10.57 34.36
N VAL A 25 -13.87 -10.49 35.46
CA VAL A 25 -13.59 -11.12 36.75
C VAL A 25 -14.84 -11.82 37.22
N ALA A 26 -14.69 -12.96 37.90
CA ALA A 26 -15.83 -13.78 38.30
C ALA A 26 -16.74 -13.11 39.36
N THR A 27 -16.27 -12.03 39.98
CA THR A 27 -16.97 -11.31 41.05
C THR A 27 -17.25 -9.87 40.61
N ALA A 28 -18.48 -9.41 40.81
CA ALA A 28 -18.88 -8.01 40.57
C ALA A 28 -18.31 -7.05 41.62
N GLY A 29 -18.18 -5.77 41.26
CA GLY A 29 -17.72 -4.73 42.19
C GLY A 29 -16.24 -4.85 42.60
N VAL A 30 -15.44 -5.56 41.79
CA VAL A 30 -14.00 -5.69 41.98
C VAL A 30 -13.33 -4.42 41.46
N VAL A 31 -12.37 -3.91 42.23
CA VAL A 31 -11.56 -2.75 41.84
C VAL A 31 -10.45 -3.24 40.91
N ILE A 32 -10.43 -2.70 39.69
CA ILE A 32 -9.45 -2.98 38.66
C ILE A 32 -8.52 -1.78 38.56
N THR A 33 -7.24 -1.99 38.85
CA THR A 33 -6.19 -0.98 38.68
C THR A 33 -5.35 -1.35 37.47
N MET A 34 -5.29 -0.49 36.47
CA MET A 34 -4.40 -0.65 35.34
C MET A 34 -3.18 0.24 35.50
N LYS A 35 -2.02 -0.33 35.24
CA LYS A 35 -0.74 0.36 35.23
C LYS A 35 -0.16 0.26 33.83
N TYR A 36 0.11 1.40 33.24
CA TYR A 36 0.68 1.53 31.90
C TYR A 36 2.21 1.62 31.99
N ALA A 37 2.91 1.24 30.93
CA ALA A 37 4.38 1.26 30.92
C ALA A 37 4.97 2.67 31.06
N ASN A 38 4.22 3.70 30.68
CA ASN A 38 4.57 5.11 30.87
C ASN A 38 4.43 5.60 32.34
N GLY A 39 4.03 4.73 33.27
CA GLY A 39 3.85 5.05 34.69
C GLY A 39 2.48 5.65 35.05
N GLN A 40 1.63 5.93 34.06
CA GLN A 40 0.23 6.29 34.31
C GLN A 40 -0.53 5.09 34.87
N PHE A 41 -1.58 5.36 35.61
CA PHE A 41 -2.50 4.33 36.07
C PHE A 41 -3.93 4.84 36.10
N GLU A 42 -4.86 3.93 35.95
CA GLU A 42 -6.29 4.19 36.05
C GLU A 42 -6.94 3.14 36.95
N THR A 43 -7.97 3.54 37.68
CA THR A 43 -8.74 2.64 38.52
C THR A 43 -10.20 2.67 38.09
N ILE A 44 -10.74 1.51 37.77
CA ILE A 44 -12.15 1.30 37.43
C ILE A 44 -12.74 0.21 38.31
N THR A 45 -14.06 0.11 38.35
CA THR A 45 -14.76 -0.97 39.07
C THR A 45 -15.46 -1.85 38.05
N SER A 46 -15.40 -3.17 38.23
CA SER A 46 -16.15 -4.10 37.37
C SER A 46 -17.65 -3.91 37.55
N ASP A 47 -18.40 -4.11 36.47
CA ASP A 47 -19.86 -3.99 36.47
C ASP A 47 -20.53 -5.16 37.23
N GLU A 48 -21.88 -5.19 37.22
CA GLU A 48 -22.67 -6.23 37.86
C GLU A 48 -22.42 -7.64 37.28
N SER A 49 -21.92 -7.72 36.05
CA SER A 49 -21.51 -8.98 35.42
C SER A 49 -20.06 -9.34 35.69
N GLY A 50 -19.29 -8.47 36.37
CA GLY A 50 -17.85 -8.62 36.55
C GLY A 50 -17.02 -8.20 35.33
N SER A 51 -17.64 -7.58 34.33
CA SER A 51 -16.95 -7.12 33.12
C SER A 51 -16.39 -5.71 33.31
N PHE A 52 -15.34 -5.39 32.57
CA PHE A 52 -14.77 -4.05 32.53
C PHE A 52 -14.20 -3.73 31.15
N LEU A 53 -14.25 -2.44 30.81
CA LEU A 53 -13.79 -1.89 29.54
C LEU A 53 -13.12 -0.55 29.79
N THR A 54 -12.00 -0.33 29.13
CA THR A 54 -11.22 0.90 29.30
C THR A 54 -10.29 1.14 28.11
N LYS A 55 -10.09 2.42 27.79
CA LYS A 55 -9.18 2.85 26.75
C LYS A 55 -7.78 3.01 27.33
N VAL A 56 -6.79 2.48 26.62
CA VAL A 56 -5.40 2.71 26.94
C VAL A 56 -5.03 4.12 26.45
N PRO A 57 -4.44 4.99 27.28
CA PRO A 57 -3.94 6.28 26.83
C PRO A 57 -2.97 6.15 25.67
N ALA A 58 -2.94 7.13 24.77
CA ALA A 58 -1.92 7.17 23.73
C ALA A 58 -0.52 7.18 24.36
N SER A 59 0.45 6.54 23.70
CA SER A 59 1.85 6.45 24.18
C SER A 59 1.99 5.80 25.57
N SER A 60 1.13 4.82 25.87
CA SER A 60 1.21 4.01 27.10
C SER A 60 2.33 2.96 27.08
N GLY A 61 3.00 2.79 25.93
CA GLY A 61 3.97 1.73 25.66
C GLY A 61 3.31 0.39 25.36
N ASP A 62 4.14 -0.65 25.34
CA ASP A 62 3.76 -1.98 24.83
C ASP A 62 3.08 -2.88 25.84
N ASN A 63 2.95 -2.48 27.11
CA ASN A 63 2.43 -3.35 28.16
C ASN A 63 1.45 -2.62 29.07
N VAL A 64 0.45 -3.37 29.52
CA VAL A 64 -0.48 -2.96 30.57
C VAL A 64 -0.54 -4.05 31.65
N THR A 65 -0.33 -3.65 32.90
CA THR A 65 -0.50 -4.54 34.06
C THR A 65 -1.84 -4.23 34.71
N ILE A 66 -2.67 -5.25 34.85
CA ILE A 66 -4.00 -5.19 35.43
C ILE A 66 -3.97 -5.87 36.79
N GLU A 67 -4.35 -5.14 37.83
CA GLU A 67 -4.50 -5.65 39.19
C GLU A 67 -5.97 -5.65 39.57
N ALA A 68 -6.53 -6.82 39.87
CA ALA A 68 -7.88 -6.97 40.39
C ALA A 68 -7.84 -7.18 41.91
N GLN A 69 -8.67 -6.44 42.65
CA GLN A 69 -8.74 -6.50 44.11
C GLN A 69 -10.18 -6.26 44.60
N LEU A 70 -10.65 -7.06 45.57
CA LEU A 70 -11.89 -6.72 46.28
C LEU A 70 -11.65 -5.54 47.24
N PRO A 71 -12.60 -4.59 47.37
CA PRO A 71 -12.44 -3.42 48.23
C PRO A 71 -12.06 -3.73 49.69
N ALA A 72 -12.52 -4.87 50.22
CA ALA A 72 -12.33 -5.28 51.61
C ALA A 72 -11.25 -6.35 51.82
N GLN A 73 -10.54 -6.77 50.77
CA GLN A 73 -9.53 -7.83 50.85
C GLN A 73 -8.15 -7.36 50.40
N THR A 74 -7.12 -7.99 50.95
CA THR A 74 -5.71 -7.75 50.60
C THR A 74 -5.21 -8.64 49.45
N SER A 75 -5.94 -9.70 49.10
CA SER A 75 -5.62 -10.56 47.95
C SER A 75 -5.77 -9.77 46.65
N LYS A 76 -4.77 -9.92 45.78
CA LYS A 76 -4.75 -9.31 44.44
C LYS A 76 -4.46 -10.38 43.41
N GLU A 77 -5.12 -10.26 42.26
CA GLU A 77 -4.76 -11.02 41.07
C GLU A 77 -4.16 -10.07 40.05
N ILE A 78 -3.00 -10.43 39.49
CA ILE A 78 -2.24 -9.58 38.58
C ILE A 78 -2.12 -10.29 37.24
N LEU A 79 -2.46 -9.57 36.17
CA LEU A 79 -2.32 -10.02 34.79
C LEU A 79 -1.61 -8.94 33.98
N THR A 80 -0.54 -9.31 33.30
CA THR A 80 0.14 -8.40 32.35
C THR A 80 -0.24 -8.78 30.93
N LEU A 81 -0.69 -7.79 30.16
CA LEU A 81 -1.00 -7.93 28.74
C LEU A 81 0.00 -7.16 27.91
N VAL A 82 0.38 -7.76 26.78
CA VAL A 82 1.14 -7.08 25.73
C VAL A 82 0.14 -6.37 24.81
N ILE A 83 0.42 -5.12 24.47
CA ILE A 83 -0.31 -4.34 23.49
C ILE A 83 0.36 -4.57 22.14
N GLU A 84 -0.29 -5.34 21.28
CA GLU A 84 0.18 -5.49 19.91
C GLU A 84 -0.29 -4.30 19.07
N GLN A 85 0.61 -3.35 18.81
CA GLN A 85 0.34 -2.29 17.85
C GLN A 85 0.47 -2.79 16.40
N PRO A 86 -0.37 -2.33 15.46
CA PRO A 86 -0.26 -2.71 14.05
C PRO A 86 0.96 -2.02 13.40
N ALA A 87 1.47 -2.63 12.33
CA ALA A 87 2.47 -1.97 11.48
C ALA A 87 1.91 -0.66 10.90
N PRO A 88 2.74 0.36 10.66
CA PRO A 88 2.31 1.57 9.99
C PRO A 88 1.67 1.28 8.63
N VAL A 89 0.65 2.03 8.27
CA VAL A 89 0.06 2.05 6.93
C VAL A 89 0.59 3.28 6.22
N ILE A 90 1.15 3.08 5.03
CA ILE A 90 1.77 4.11 4.21
C ILE A 90 1.15 4.13 2.82
N THR A 91 0.94 5.33 2.30
CA THR A 91 0.54 5.59 0.92
C THR A 91 1.64 6.40 0.24
N ALA A 92 1.83 6.18 -1.06
CA ALA A 92 2.81 6.92 -1.83
C ALA A 92 2.38 7.05 -3.29
N VAL A 93 2.49 8.26 -3.83
CA VAL A 93 2.14 8.60 -5.20
C VAL A 93 3.23 9.45 -5.84
N ILE A 94 3.46 9.27 -7.14
CA ILE A 94 4.26 10.23 -7.91
C ILE A 94 3.32 11.27 -8.50
N SER A 95 3.52 12.53 -8.14
CA SER A 95 2.83 13.67 -8.72
C SER A 95 3.80 14.50 -9.58
N THR A 96 3.25 15.43 -10.37
CA THR A 96 4.05 16.42 -11.10
C THR A 96 3.47 17.79 -10.82
N GLN A 97 4.23 18.58 -10.08
CA GLN A 97 3.83 19.91 -9.67
C GLN A 97 4.90 20.90 -10.13
N ASN A 98 4.49 22.02 -10.74
CA ASN A 98 5.40 23.07 -11.17
C ASN A 98 6.57 22.59 -12.06
N GLY A 99 6.34 21.53 -12.85
CA GLY A 99 7.36 20.93 -13.72
C GLY A 99 8.35 20.00 -13.01
N GLN A 100 8.18 19.75 -11.70
CA GLN A 100 8.99 18.84 -10.91
C GLN A 100 8.20 17.58 -10.57
N ARG A 101 8.85 16.42 -10.63
CA ARG A 101 8.26 15.15 -10.18
C ARG A 101 8.51 14.99 -8.69
N LEU A 102 7.45 14.70 -7.95
CA LEU A 102 7.50 14.53 -6.50
C LEU A 102 6.97 13.15 -6.15
N LEU A 103 7.64 12.47 -5.23
CA LEU A 103 7.09 11.35 -4.48
C LEU A 103 6.46 11.94 -3.23
N GLU A 104 5.15 11.83 -3.12
CA GLU A 104 4.37 12.34 -1.99
C GLU A 104 3.65 11.18 -1.34
N GLY A 105 3.47 11.25 -0.04
CA GLY A 105 2.73 10.22 0.67
C GLY A 105 2.39 10.59 2.09
N GLN A 106 1.60 9.71 2.71
CA GLN A 106 1.13 9.88 4.07
C GLN A 106 1.27 8.57 4.85
N VAL A 107 1.53 8.69 6.15
CA VAL A 107 1.49 7.60 7.12
C VAL A 107 0.33 7.79 8.11
N ASN A 108 -0.22 6.70 8.64
CA ASN A 108 -1.35 6.76 9.58
C ASN A 108 -0.95 6.80 11.06
N GLN A 109 0.35 6.85 11.36
CA GLN A 109 0.92 6.79 12.71
C GLN A 109 2.03 7.83 12.86
N ALA A 110 2.17 8.40 14.05
CA ALA A 110 3.29 9.25 14.42
C ALA A 110 4.53 8.42 14.82
N ASP A 111 5.69 9.07 14.93
CA ASP A 111 6.96 8.45 15.31
C ASP A 111 7.34 7.24 14.42
N VAL A 112 7.31 7.50 13.12
CA VAL A 112 7.63 6.53 12.07
C VAL A 112 8.86 7.00 11.30
N ALA A 113 9.79 6.08 11.04
CA ALA A 113 10.86 6.28 10.08
C ALA A 113 10.38 5.88 8.69
N VAL A 114 10.29 6.85 7.77
CA VAL A 114 9.99 6.58 6.36
C VAL A 114 11.29 6.43 5.59
N SER A 115 11.35 5.41 4.74
CA SER A 115 12.47 5.17 3.84
C SER A 115 12.01 4.79 2.44
N VAL A 116 12.78 5.24 1.45
CA VAL A 116 12.54 5.01 0.03
C VAL A 116 13.69 4.17 -0.51
N HIS A 117 13.32 3.03 -1.10
CA HIS A 117 14.25 2.13 -1.76
C HIS A 117 14.02 2.15 -3.27
N PHE A 118 15.09 2.43 -4.02
CA PHE A 118 15.08 2.33 -5.47
C PHE A 118 15.46 0.91 -5.87
N ILE A 119 14.56 0.21 -6.54
CA ILE A 119 14.76 -1.18 -6.95
C ILE A 119 15.95 -1.27 -7.90
N GLY A 120 16.96 -2.06 -7.50
CA GLY A 120 18.21 -2.21 -8.23
C GLY A 120 19.33 -1.25 -7.80
N ASP A 121 19.05 -0.36 -6.84
CA ASP A 121 20.03 0.39 -6.09
C ASP A 121 20.14 -0.16 -4.65
N GLU A 122 21.31 -0.05 -4.04
CA GLU A 122 21.54 -0.38 -2.63
C GLU A 122 21.30 0.83 -1.72
N HIS A 123 21.19 2.03 -2.28
CA HIS A 123 20.95 3.25 -1.51
C HIS A 123 19.50 3.33 -1.03
N VAL A 124 19.36 3.62 0.26
CA VAL A 124 18.08 3.89 0.92
C VAL A 124 18.07 5.36 1.33
N ILE A 125 17.02 6.08 0.95
CA ILE A 125 16.82 7.47 1.36
C ILE A 125 15.84 7.49 2.53
N SER A 126 16.25 8.05 3.67
CA SER A 126 15.34 8.30 4.79
C SER A 126 14.67 9.66 4.61
N LEU A 127 13.35 9.70 4.76
CA LEU A 127 12.55 10.91 4.63
C LEU A 127 12.01 11.33 6.01
N PRO A 128 12.10 12.62 6.36
CA PRO A 128 11.37 13.14 7.51
C PRO A 128 9.87 13.13 7.21
N VAL A 129 9.09 12.82 8.24
CA VAL A 129 7.63 12.94 8.24
C VAL A 129 7.26 14.21 8.99
N ASP A 130 6.37 15.01 8.43
CA ASP A 130 5.94 16.27 9.02
C ASP A 130 4.85 16.08 10.11
N GLU A 131 4.37 17.19 10.68
CA GLU A 131 3.33 17.17 11.72
C GLU A 131 1.95 16.69 11.21
N HIS A 132 1.72 16.73 9.89
CA HIS A 132 0.52 16.23 9.22
C HIS A 132 0.65 14.76 8.80
N LEU A 133 1.75 14.12 9.18
CA LEU A 133 2.11 12.74 8.82
C LEU A 133 2.39 12.55 7.32
N GLU A 134 2.80 13.62 6.65
CA GLU A 134 3.12 13.64 5.23
C GLU A 134 4.63 13.63 5.00
N PHE A 135 5.05 13.12 3.84
CA PHE A 135 6.43 13.15 3.39
C PHE A 135 6.51 13.47 1.90
N GLU A 136 7.65 14.05 1.51
CA GLU A 136 7.91 14.44 0.13
C GLU A 136 9.37 14.13 -0.25
N LEU A 137 9.56 13.70 -1.50
CA LEU A 137 10.88 13.57 -2.12
C LEU A 137 10.83 13.99 -3.59
N VAL A 138 11.68 14.94 -3.96
CA VAL A 138 11.91 15.27 -5.37
C VAL A 138 12.52 14.08 -6.11
N LEU A 139 11.86 13.68 -7.19
CA LEU A 139 12.32 12.60 -8.06
C LEU A 139 12.94 13.13 -9.36
N PRO A 140 13.97 12.44 -9.88
CA PRO A 140 14.41 12.59 -11.27
C PRO A 140 13.31 12.22 -12.28
N ASP A 141 13.39 12.82 -13.48
CA ASP A 141 12.38 12.64 -14.54
C ASP A 141 12.27 11.20 -15.08
N ASP A 142 13.35 10.42 -14.99
CA ASP A 142 13.46 9.06 -15.50
C ASP A 142 12.97 7.98 -14.53
N VAL A 143 12.68 8.35 -13.28
CA VAL A 143 12.16 7.41 -12.28
C VAL A 143 10.70 7.08 -12.55
N VAL A 144 10.36 5.79 -12.53
CA VAL A 144 8.97 5.31 -12.67
C VAL A 144 8.48 4.65 -11.38
N PRO A 145 7.15 4.61 -11.12
CA PRO A 145 6.61 4.07 -9.88
C PRO A 145 7.06 2.64 -9.57
N SER A 146 7.19 1.79 -10.60
CA SER A 146 7.62 0.39 -10.44
C SER A 146 9.08 0.22 -10.02
N GLN A 147 9.86 1.29 -9.92
CA GLN A 147 11.25 1.28 -9.45
C GLN A 147 11.37 1.74 -8.00
N ILE A 148 10.26 2.10 -7.34
CA ILE A 148 10.28 2.66 -5.99
C ILE A 148 9.45 1.78 -5.06
N GLU A 149 10.02 1.54 -3.89
CA GLU A 149 9.36 0.92 -2.77
C GLU A 149 9.50 1.83 -1.56
N VAL A 150 8.39 2.09 -0.86
CA VAL A 150 8.39 2.97 0.31
C VAL A 150 8.03 2.16 1.53
N HIS A 151 8.85 2.28 2.57
CA HIS A 151 8.72 1.60 3.85
C HIS A 151 8.46 2.61 4.94
N ALA A 152 7.61 2.23 5.88
CA ALA A 152 7.32 2.99 7.09
C ALA A 152 7.54 2.06 8.29
N THR A 153 8.55 2.35 9.11
CA THR A 153 8.87 1.57 10.31
C THR A 153 8.48 2.37 11.55
N SER A 154 7.65 1.79 12.41
CA SER A 154 7.35 2.37 13.72
C SER A 154 8.60 2.33 14.59
N ASN A 155 9.04 3.47 15.12
CA ASN A 155 10.21 3.52 16.00
C ASN A 155 9.91 2.89 17.36
N GLU A 156 8.65 2.91 17.80
CA GLU A 156 8.19 2.28 19.04
C GLU A 156 8.22 0.74 18.94
N THR A 157 7.66 0.18 17.87
CA THR A 157 7.41 -1.28 17.78
C THR A 157 8.37 -2.03 16.86
N GLY A 158 9.11 -1.33 16.01
CA GLY A 158 9.95 -1.91 14.95
C GLY A 158 9.18 -2.55 13.80
N LYS A 159 7.84 -2.55 13.84
CA LYS A 159 7.01 -3.11 12.76
C LYS A 159 7.07 -2.21 11.54
N THR A 160 7.11 -2.82 10.36
CA THR A 160 7.29 -2.12 9.08
C THR A 160 6.11 -2.36 8.16
N GLY A 161 5.51 -1.26 7.67
CA GLY A 161 4.60 -1.25 6.54
C GLY A 161 5.33 -0.97 5.24
N ARG A 162 4.81 -1.51 4.14
CA ARG A 162 5.34 -1.31 2.79
C ARG A 162 4.21 -0.90 1.86
N THR A 163 4.51 -0.02 0.91
CA THR A 163 3.58 0.29 -0.18
C THR A 163 4.29 0.30 -1.54
N ILE A 164 3.49 0.04 -2.57
CA ILE A 164 3.89 0.19 -3.96
C ILE A 164 3.47 1.59 -4.40
N VAL A 165 4.38 2.32 -5.03
CA VAL A 165 4.09 3.66 -5.51
C VAL A 165 3.17 3.61 -6.72
N SER A 166 2.17 4.49 -6.75
CA SER A 166 1.27 4.67 -7.90
C SER A 166 1.50 6.03 -8.56
N LEU A 167 0.96 6.23 -9.77
CA LEU A 167 1.02 7.52 -10.45
C LEU A 167 -0.21 8.36 -10.06
N GLY A 168 0.03 9.54 -9.48
CA GLY A 168 -1.02 10.52 -9.20
C GLY A 168 -1.53 11.18 -10.49
N VAL A 169 -2.71 11.79 -10.43
CA VAL A 169 -3.28 12.51 -11.59
C VAL A 169 -2.42 13.74 -11.88
N THR A 170 -1.75 13.74 -13.02
CA THR A 170 -0.94 14.89 -13.45
C THR A 170 -1.85 15.88 -14.18
N SER A 171 -2.26 16.96 -13.52
CA SER A 171 -2.95 18.05 -14.21
C SER A 171 -1.94 18.87 -15.02
N LYS A 172 -1.53 18.34 -16.17
CA LYS A 172 -1.02 19.21 -17.23
C LYS A 172 -2.22 19.98 -17.78
N THR A 173 -2.50 21.15 -17.22
CA THR A 173 -3.36 22.14 -17.86
C THR A 173 -2.63 22.60 -19.12
N LEU A 174 -2.87 21.93 -20.25
CA LEU A 174 -2.46 22.47 -21.53
C LEU A 174 -3.25 23.77 -21.72
N ALA A 175 -2.57 24.91 -21.67
CA ALA A 175 -3.17 26.17 -22.06
C ALA A 175 -3.57 26.03 -23.53
N ILE A 176 -4.86 25.89 -23.80
CA ILE A 176 -5.39 26.06 -25.15
C ILE A 176 -5.04 27.50 -25.51
N PRO A 177 -4.22 27.76 -26.55
CA PRO A 177 -3.94 29.12 -26.96
C PRO A 177 -5.29 29.78 -27.30
N ALA A 178 -5.53 30.97 -26.76
CA ALA A 178 -6.69 31.76 -27.17
C ALA A 178 -6.65 31.88 -28.70
N LEU A 179 -7.76 31.55 -29.38
CA LEU A 179 -7.86 31.83 -30.82
C LEU A 179 -7.59 33.31 -31.02
N THR A 180 -6.54 33.64 -31.77
CA THR A 180 -6.25 35.02 -32.14
C THR A 180 -7.18 35.44 -33.26
N ASP A 181 -7.48 36.75 -33.34
CA ASP A 181 -8.29 37.30 -34.43
C ASP A 181 -7.69 37.02 -35.81
N GLU A 182 -6.35 36.84 -35.91
CA GLU A 182 -5.68 36.41 -37.14
C GLU A 182 -6.03 34.97 -37.54
N MET A 183 -6.06 34.03 -36.59
CA MET A 183 -6.47 32.64 -36.85
C MET A 183 -7.95 32.56 -37.25
N ILE A 184 -8.79 33.41 -36.65
CA ILE A 184 -10.21 33.54 -37.01
C ILE A 184 -10.33 34.13 -38.42
N ALA A 185 -9.56 35.16 -38.75
CA ALA A 185 -9.57 35.81 -40.05
C ALA A 185 -9.04 34.91 -41.18
N GLU A 186 -8.04 34.05 -40.92
CA GLU A 186 -7.60 33.03 -41.87
C GLU A 186 -8.66 31.96 -42.09
N TYR A 187 -9.33 31.50 -41.03
CA TYR A 187 -10.42 30.55 -41.16
C TYR A 187 -11.58 31.12 -41.98
N MET A 188 -11.96 32.39 -41.73
CA MET A 188 -12.99 33.10 -42.49
C MET A 188 -12.56 33.33 -43.95
N ARG A 189 -11.32 33.75 -44.22
CA ARG A 189 -10.80 33.88 -45.59
C ARG A 189 -10.82 32.55 -46.33
N ASN A 190 -10.42 31.46 -45.69
CA ASN A 190 -10.44 30.12 -46.32
C ASN A 190 -11.88 29.60 -46.54
N ALA A 191 -12.85 30.05 -45.75
CA ALA A 191 -14.27 29.79 -45.97
C ALA A 191 -14.84 30.64 -47.12
N GLU A 192 -14.42 31.90 -47.26
CA GLU A 192 -14.84 32.82 -48.33
C GLU A 192 -14.23 32.47 -49.69
N VAL A 193 -12.98 31.99 -49.75
CA VAL A 193 -12.34 31.53 -50.99
C VAL A 193 -13.07 30.31 -51.59
N LYS A 194 -13.80 29.55 -50.78
CA LYS A 194 -14.67 28.46 -51.27
C LYS A 194 -16.03 28.93 -51.83
N GLN A 195 -16.37 30.22 -51.77
CA GLN A 195 -17.72 30.73 -52.11
C GLN A 195 -17.81 31.78 -53.23
N THR A 196 -16.73 32.11 -53.95
CA THR A 196 -16.83 33.00 -55.14
C THR A 196 -17.01 32.20 -56.45
N PRO A 197 -18.09 32.41 -57.22
CA PRO A 197 -18.23 31.86 -58.56
C PRO A 197 -17.57 32.79 -59.61
N GLN A 198 -16.66 32.26 -60.44
CA GLN A 198 -16.21 32.93 -61.66
C GLN A 198 -16.44 32.06 -62.90
N PRO A 199 -16.70 32.68 -64.07
CA PRO A 199 -17.23 32.02 -65.26
C PRO A 199 -16.17 31.27 -66.07
N THR A 200 -16.69 30.34 -66.85
CA THR A 200 -16.05 29.34 -67.73
C THR A 200 -14.99 29.88 -68.70
N HIS A 201 -13.85 29.17 -68.82
CA HIS A 201 -13.42 28.54 -70.07
C HIS A 201 -12.42 27.39 -69.84
N SER A 202 -12.90 26.19 -70.17
CA SER A 202 -12.26 25.04 -70.83
C SER A 202 -10.77 24.71 -70.60
N GLY A 203 -10.55 23.66 -69.81
CA GLY A 203 -9.34 22.84 -69.80
C GLY A 203 -9.65 21.53 -69.07
N VAL A 204 -9.89 20.47 -69.85
CA VAL A 204 -10.33 19.14 -69.39
C VAL A 204 -9.21 18.43 -68.63
N THR A 205 -9.48 18.05 -67.38
CA THR A 205 -9.09 16.75 -66.81
C THR A 205 -10.11 16.37 -65.75
N GLU A 206 -10.93 15.37 -66.07
CA GLU A 206 -11.83 14.72 -65.14
C GLU A 206 -11.03 13.94 -64.09
N THR A 207 -11.15 14.30 -62.82
CA THR A 207 -11.21 13.29 -61.75
C THR A 207 -12.07 13.83 -60.61
N LYS A 208 -13.21 13.19 -60.47
CA LYS A 208 -14.38 13.56 -59.66
C LYS A 208 -14.08 13.36 -58.16
N LEU A 209 -14.10 14.45 -57.40
CA LEU A 209 -14.34 14.44 -55.96
C LEU A 209 -15.85 14.30 -55.70
N THR A 210 -16.23 13.46 -54.76
CA THR A 210 -17.41 13.73 -53.91
C THR A 210 -17.08 13.27 -52.50
N ASP A 211 -16.71 14.23 -51.65
CA ASP A 211 -16.92 14.16 -50.22
C ASP A 211 -18.42 14.20 -49.93
N THR A 212 -18.90 13.35 -49.03
CA THR A 212 -20.10 13.66 -48.25
C THR A 212 -20.00 12.97 -46.89
N ILE A 213 -19.64 13.75 -45.86
CA ILE A 213 -19.98 13.41 -44.48
C ILE A 213 -21.47 13.75 -44.33
N GLN A 214 -22.32 12.72 -44.29
CA GLN A 214 -23.67 12.85 -43.73
C GLN A 214 -23.68 12.26 -42.32
N ILE A 215 -23.89 13.14 -41.34
CA ILE A 215 -24.36 12.75 -40.01
C ILE A 215 -25.87 12.55 -40.16
N SER A 216 -26.33 11.30 -40.19
CA SER A 216 -27.75 10.97 -40.04
C SER A 216 -27.99 10.29 -38.69
N ASN A 217 -28.74 10.96 -37.83
CA ASN A 217 -29.36 10.36 -36.65
C ASN A 217 -30.50 9.41 -37.08
N GLY A 218 -30.44 8.17 -36.59
CA GLY A 218 -31.59 7.26 -36.45
C GLY A 218 -31.33 5.82 -36.91
N PRO A 219 -32.13 4.84 -36.47
CA PRO A 219 -32.57 4.54 -35.11
C PRO A 219 -31.85 3.28 -34.56
N ILE A 220 -31.82 3.14 -33.23
CA ILE A 220 -31.48 1.89 -32.56
C ILE A 220 -32.51 0.83 -32.99
N LYS A 221 -32.05 -0.25 -33.61
CA LYS A 221 -32.78 -1.52 -33.70
C LYS A 221 -31.99 -2.60 -32.99
N ALA A 222 -32.53 -2.99 -31.84
CA ALA A 222 -32.31 -4.28 -31.24
C ALA A 222 -32.69 -5.36 -32.26
N ASP A 223 -31.87 -6.38 -32.41
CA ASP A 223 -32.34 -7.65 -32.93
C ASP A 223 -31.97 -8.78 -31.99
N THR A 224 -33.01 -9.52 -31.67
CA THR A 224 -33.06 -10.60 -30.71
C THR A 224 -33.11 -11.87 -31.54
N ALA A 225 -32.20 -12.82 -31.33
CA ALA A 225 -32.36 -14.19 -31.81
C ALA A 225 -31.76 -15.20 -30.82
N LYS A 226 -32.63 -15.63 -29.90
CA LYS A 226 -32.78 -17.02 -29.41
C LYS A 226 -32.99 -17.96 -30.63
N SER A 227 -32.66 -19.25 -30.72
CA SER A 227 -32.38 -20.41 -29.84
C SER A 227 -31.57 -21.42 -30.71
N ALA A 228 -31.05 -22.59 -30.34
CA ALA A 228 -31.41 -23.67 -29.39
C ALA A 228 -30.12 -24.53 -29.20
N ASP A 229 -29.76 -24.97 -27.99
CA ASP A 229 -30.21 -26.18 -27.29
C ASP A 229 -29.77 -27.49 -27.97
N GLU A 230 -28.77 -28.16 -27.41
CA GLU A 230 -28.72 -29.63 -27.39
C GLU A 230 -27.91 -30.14 -26.18
N LYS A 231 -28.46 -31.20 -25.58
CA LYS A 231 -28.21 -31.73 -24.24
C LYS A 231 -27.82 -33.19 -24.37
N SER A 232 -26.75 -33.63 -23.71
CA SER A 232 -26.48 -35.02 -23.28
C SER A 232 -25.35 -34.94 -22.24
N SER A 233 -25.51 -35.29 -20.96
CA SER A 233 -25.96 -36.52 -20.27
C SER A 233 -24.88 -37.62 -20.21
N GLU A 234 -24.63 -38.03 -18.96
CA GLU A 234 -23.91 -39.22 -18.44
C GLU A 234 -22.37 -39.20 -18.36
N THR A 235 -21.67 -39.87 -17.44
CA THR A 235 -21.80 -40.35 -16.03
C THR A 235 -20.63 -41.34 -15.85
N GLN A 236 -19.84 -41.25 -14.75
CA GLN A 236 -18.92 -42.29 -14.20
C GLN A 236 -17.69 -42.68 -15.08
N SER A 237 -16.54 -43.16 -14.61
CA SER A 237 -16.11 -43.87 -13.39
C SER A 237 -14.58 -43.69 -13.18
N VAL A 238 -14.07 -43.46 -11.95
CA VAL A 238 -13.45 -44.42 -11.00
C VAL A 238 -12.14 -45.12 -11.45
N ALA A 239 -11.10 -44.96 -10.62
CA ALA A 239 -10.09 -45.95 -10.15
C ALA A 239 -8.73 -45.24 -9.95
N ASP A 240 -8.28 -44.91 -8.74
CA ASP A 240 -7.78 -45.76 -7.64
C ASP A 240 -6.85 -46.89 -8.09
N THR A 241 -5.57 -46.81 -7.70
CA THR A 241 -4.88 -47.74 -6.77
C THR A 241 -3.36 -47.45 -6.76
N ASN A 242 -2.78 -47.12 -5.59
CA ASN A 242 -2.00 -48.02 -4.70
C ASN A 242 -0.62 -48.39 -5.26
N VAL A 243 0.49 -48.54 -4.51
CA VAL A 243 0.75 -48.68 -3.08
C VAL A 243 2.29 -48.52 -2.94
N ASN A 244 2.77 -47.63 -2.07
CA ASN A 244 3.46 -47.94 -0.81
C ASN A 244 4.51 -49.07 -0.89
N HIS A 245 5.78 -48.75 -0.61
CA HIS A 245 6.57 -49.59 0.29
C HIS A 245 7.71 -48.82 0.98
N LYS A 246 7.55 -48.73 2.29
CA LYS A 246 8.49 -48.40 3.35
C LYS A 246 9.62 -49.45 3.43
N THR A 247 10.84 -49.02 3.75
CA THR A 247 11.67 -49.56 4.86
C THR A 247 12.97 -48.79 5.07
N ASP A 248 13.25 -48.54 6.36
CA ASP A 248 14.48 -48.03 6.98
C ASP A 248 15.74 -48.84 6.66
N GLY A 249 16.91 -48.20 6.84
CA GLY A 249 18.17 -48.93 7.03
C GLY A 249 19.43 -48.08 6.89
N ALA A 250 19.92 -47.55 8.01
CA ALA A 250 21.19 -46.84 8.12
C ALA A 250 22.42 -47.68 7.72
N LYS A 251 23.44 -47.02 7.13
CA LYS A 251 24.88 -47.20 7.43
C LYS A 251 25.76 -46.27 6.59
N VAL A 252 26.64 -45.53 7.27
CA VAL A 252 27.85 -44.87 6.73
C VAL A 252 29.03 -45.82 6.98
N PRO A 253 30.04 -45.88 6.09
CA PRO A 253 31.36 -45.31 6.41
C PRO A 253 32.01 -44.57 5.22
N VAL A 254 32.55 -43.36 5.42
CA VAL A 254 33.98 -42.99 5.60
C VAL A 254 34.77 -42.79 4.28
N GLU A 255 35.12 -41.51 4.07
CA GLU A 255 36.35 -40.87 3.52
C GLU A 255 37.06 -41.42 2.27
N HIS A 256 37.27 -40.53 1.28
CA HIS A 256 38.61 -40.14 0.81
C HIS A 256 38.58 -38.80 0.01
N GLU A 257 39.35 -37.85 0.55
CA GLU A 257 40.29 -36.93 -0.11
C GLU A 257 39.95 -35.97 -1.28
N GLN A 258 40.17 -34.69 -0.94
CA GLN A 258 41.05 -33.70 -1.62
C GLN A 258 40.74 -33.20 -3.04
N GLY A 259 40.58 -31.87 -3.12
CA GLY A 259 41.56 -31.08 -3.88
C GLY A 259 41.09 -30.33 -5.14
N VAL A 260 40.77 -29.04 -4.94
CA VAL A 260 41.09 -27.86 -5.80
C VAL A 260 40.70 -27.87 -7.29
N ALA A 261 39.81 -26.94 -7.68
CA ALA A 261 40.02 -26.06 -8.84
C ALA A 261 39.06 -24.86 -8.83
N GLU A 262 39.62 -23.66 -8.73
CA GLU A 262 38.97 -22.40 -9.10
C GLU A 262 38.55 -22.42 -10.58
N SER A 263 37.39 -21.86 -10.93
CA SER A 263 37.22 -21.28 -12.27
C SER A 263 36.52 -19.93 -12.18
N ARG A 264 37.30 -18.94 -12.59
CA ARG A 264 36.95 -17.53 -12.71
C ARG A 264 36.15 -17.28 -14.00
N ILE A 265 35.11 -16.46 -13.84
CA ILE A 265 34.75 -15.34 -14.73
C ILE A 265 34.27 -15.72 -16.14
N ASN A 266 32.98 -15.47 -16.40
CA ASN A 266 32.63 -14.77 -17.63
C ASN A 266 31.59 -13.67 -17.41
N ARG A 267 32.01 -12.48 -17.82
CA ARG A 267 31.55 -11.14 -17.46
C ARG A 267 30.52 -10.68 -18.49
N ARG A 268 29.23 -10.65 -18.15
CA ARG A 268 28.23 -9.94 -18.97
C ARG A 268 28.11 -8.50 -18.47
N LYS A 269 28.57 -7.58 -19.32
CA LYS A 269 28.44 -6.12 -19.18
C LYS A 269 26.98 -5.73 -18.96
N ARG A 270 26.66 -5.13 -17.81
CA ARG A 270 25.56 -4.17 -17.66
C ARG A 270 26.17 -2.85 -17.22
N GLY A 271 25.92 -1.80 -18.01
CA GLY A 271 26.39 -0.45 -17.74
C GLY A 271 25.80 0.03 -16.42
N GLY A 272 26.68 0.33 -15.47
CA GLY A 272 26.29 0.79 -14.14
C GLY A 272 25.90 2.26 -14.16
N ILE A 273 24.70 2.55 -13.65
CA ILE A 273 24.32 3.86 -13.10
C ILE A 273 25.00 3.99 -11.72
N ARG A 274 26.33 3.93 -11.70
CA ARG A 274 27.13 3.97 -10.44
C ARG A 274 27.74 5.33 -10.14
N GLY A 275 27.28 6.39 -10.81
CA GLY A 275 27.96 7.69 -10.75
C GLY A 275 27.10 8.92 -10.45
N PHE A 276 25.78 8.82 -10.41
CA PHE A 276 24.95 10.04 -10.38
C PHE A 276 24.73 10.58 -8.95
N PHE A 277 24.47 9.72 -7.97
CA PHE A 277 24.19 10.17 -6.59
C PHE A 277 25.39 10.73 -5.84
N ALA A 278 26.61 10.33 -6.18
CA ALA A 278 27.83 10.91 -5.59
C ALA A 278 28.01 12.41 -5.91
N ARG A 279 27.36 12.91 -6.98
CA ARG A 279 27.50 14.28 -7.45
C ARG A 279 26.49 15.26 -6.85
N LEU A 280 25.37 14.76 -6.30
CA LEU A 280 24.33 15.62 -5.74
C LEU A 280 24.51 15.91 -4.23
N PHE A 281 25.19 15.01 -3.49
CA PHE A 281 25.43 15.15 -2.05
C PHE A 281 26.91 15.30 -1.66
N GLY A 282 27.79 15.54 -2.64
CA GLY A 282 29.22 15.79 -2.43
C GLY A 282 29.49 17.14 -1.77
N LYS A 283 29.60 17.12 -0.43
CA LYS A 283 30.01 18.22 0.46
C LYS A 283 31.26 18.96 -0.07
N LYS A 284 31.14 20.28 -0.30
CA LYS A 284 32.29 21.18 -0.52
C LYS A 284 33.12 21.25 0.78
N ARG A 285 34.43 20.99 0.68
CA ARG A 285 35.42 21.52 1.62
C ARG A 285 35.77 22.94 1.21
#